data_AF-A0A379SKS5-F1
#
_entry.id   AF-A0A379SKS5-F1
#
_cell.length_a   1.000
_cell.length_b   1.000
_cell.length_c   1.000
_cell.angle_alpha   90.00
_cell.angle_beta   90.00
_cell.angle_gamma   90.00
#
_symmetry.space_group_name_H-M   'P 1'
#
loop_
_entity.id
_entity.type
_entity.pdbx_description
1 polymer ?
#
loop_
_entity_poly.entity_id
_entity_poly.type
_entity_poly.pdbx_seq_one_letter_code
_entity_poly.pdbx_strand_id
1 'polypeptide(L)' 'MPSAASSAAVHELYEINYSGSQDEIRLQCLRQAQSSGNMDKMMAMVDRCLSEYDQNGWTVSHLHNNDDINQLDKLLK' A
#
# COMPACT_ATOMS: atom_id res chain seq x y z
N MET A 1 43.80 20.08 15.49
CA MET A 1 43.10 19.27 14.47
C MET A 1 41.62 19.11 14.86
N PRO A 2 40.71 20.02 14.47
CA PRO A 2 39.27 19.81 14.65
C PRO A 2 38.45 20.06 13.37
N SER A 3 38.96 19.80 12.16
CA SER A 3 38.28 20.20 10.90
C SER A 3 37.65 19.08 10.08
N ALA A 4 37.83 17.80 10.42
CA ALA A 4 37.27 16.68 9.66
C ALA A 4 35.85 16.28 10.11
N ALA A 5 35.52 16.50 11.38
CA ALA A 5 34.20 16.19 11.92
C ALA A 5 33.11 17.14 11.38
N SER A 6 33.46 18.40 11.12
CA SER A 6 32.51 19.38 10.57
C SER A 6 32.24 19.15 9.08
N SER A 7 33.23 18.75 8.29
CA SER A 7 33.02 18.45 6.86
C SER A 7 32.17 17.20 6.66
N ALA A 8 32.36 16.17 7.48
CA ALA A 8 31.52 14.96 7.46
C ALA A 8 30.06 15.26 7.82
N ALA A 9 29.82 16.06 8.88
CA ALA A 9 28.47 16.45 9.29
C ALA A 9 27.76 17.32 8.24
N VAL A 10 28.49 18.21 7.55
CA VAL A 10 27.94 19.00 6.45
C VAL A 10 27.57 18.11 5.25
N HIS A 11 28.41 17.13 4.92
CA HIS A 11 28.14 16.19 3.84
C HIS A 11 26.91 15.32 4.15
N GLU A 12 26.80 14.81 5.37
CA GLU A 12 25.63 14.02 5.81
C GLU A 12 24.33 14.83 5.71
N LEU A 13 24.31 16.06 6.23
CA LEU A 13 23.11 16.92 6.17
C LEU A 13 22.73 17.30 4.74
N TYR A 14 23.73 17.43 3.86
CA TYR A 14 23.51 17.66 2.44
C TYR A 14 22.86 16.44 1.79
N GLU A 15 23.42 15.24 1.94
CA GLU A 15 22.87 14.01 1.34
C GLU A 15 21.42 13.74 1.79
N ILE A 16 21.07 14.05 3.04
CA ILE A 16 19.71 13.83 3.58
C ILE A 16 18.66 14.76 2.94
N ASN A 17 19.04 15.99 2.62
CA ASN A 17 18.08 17.04 2.22
C ASN A 17 18.26 17.53 0.77
N TYR A 18 19.27 17.05 0.05
CA TYR A 18 19.63 17.57 -1.28
C TYR A 18 18.47 17.47 -2.28
N SER A 19 17.72 16.38 -2.24
CA SER A 19 16.61 16.10 -3.16
C SER A 19 15.25 16.64 -2.67
N GLY A 20 15.23 17.43 -1.60
CA GLY A 20 14.02 18.04 -1.03
C GLY A 20 13.76 17.59 0.40
N SER A 21 12.68 18.12 0.98
CA SER A 21 12.26 17.68 2.32
C SER A 21 11.82 16.21 2.28
N GLN A 22 11.91 15.55 3.43
CA GLN A 22 11.52 14.15 3.59
C GLN A 22 10.09 13.86 3.11
N ASP A 23 9.16 14.79 3.32
CA ASP A 23 7.77 14.65 2.86
C ASP A 23 7.63 14.91 1.36
N GLU A 24 8.38 15.87 0.83
CA GLU A 24 8.35 16.22 -0.60
C GLU A 24 8.85 15.08 -1.49
N ILE A 25 9.93 14.41 -1.09
CA ILE A 25 10.45 13.23 -1.80
C ILE A 25 9.41 12.11 -1.84
N ARG A 26 8.73 11.86 -0.71
CA ARG A 26 7.64 10.86 -0.63
C ARG A 26 6.44 11.23 -1.49
N LEU A 27 6.04 12.50 -1.47
CA LEU A 27 4.95 13.01 -2.29
C LEU A 27 5.28 12.95 -3.78
N GLN A 28 6.52 13.25 -4.18
CA GLN A 28 6.95 13.15 -5.57
C GLN A 28 6.90 11.70 -6.06
N CYS A 29 7.37 10.74 -5.25
CA CYS A 29 7.27 9.31 -5.55
C CYS A 29 5.80 8.87 -5.72
N LEU A 30 4.92 9.30 -4.81
CA LEU A 30 3.49 9.01 -4.91
C LEU A 30 2.86 9.63 -6.18
N ARG A 31 3.14 10.90 -6.46
CA ARG A 31 2.65 11.58 -7.68
C ARG A 31 3.16 10.92 -8.95
N GLN A 32 4.40 10.42 -8.94
CA GLN A 32 4.93 9.65 -10.07
C GLN A 32 4.15 8.34 -10.24
N ALA A 33 3.88 7.60 -9.17
CA ALA A 33 3.08 6.38 -9.22
C ALA A 33 1.64 6.64 -9.73
N GLN A 34 1.05 7.76 -9.35
CA GLN A 34 -0.27 8.20 -9.84
C GLN A 34 -0.21 8.60 -11.32
N SER A 35 0.69 9.49 -11.71
CA SER A 35 0.79 10.00 -13.09
C SER A 35 1.25 8.94 -14.10
N SER A 36 2.06 7.96 -13.69
CA SER A 36 2.47 6.84 -14.53
C SER A 36 1.39 5.76 -14.72
N GLY A 37 0.26 5.86 -14.00
CA GLY A 37 -0.79 4.84 -14.00
C GLY A 37 -0.41 3.55 -13.25
N ASN A 38 0.72 3.53 -12.54
CA ASN A 38 1.10 2.39 -11.71
C ASN A 38 0.14 2.22 -10.53
N MET A 39 -0.32 3.34 -9.94
CA MET A 39 -1.34 3.32 -8.89
C MET A 39 -2.64 2.71 -9.42
N ASP A 40 -3.09 3.10 -10.62
CA ASP A 40 -4.33 2.59 -11.20
C ASP A 40 -4.26 1.08 -11.47
N LYS A 41 -3.11 0.55 -11.91
CA LYS A 41 -2.90 -0.90 -12.06
C LYS A 41 -2.98 -1.64 -10.74
N MET A 42 -2.41 -1.08 -9.67
CA MET A 42 -2.49 -1.65 -8.33
C MET A 42 -3.94 -1.64 -7.84
N MET A 43 -4.66 -0.53 -8.03
CA MET A 43 -6.07 -0.41 -7.65
C MET A 43 -6.98 -1.35 -8.44
N ALA A 44 -6.75 -1.53 -9.75
CA ALA A 44 -7.53 -2.46 -10.56
C ALA A 44 -7.44 -3.91 -10.06
N MET A 45 -6.29 -4.31 -9.51
CA MET A 45 -6.14 -5.63 -8.87
C MET A 45 -6.97 -5.72 -7.59
N VAL A 46 -7.00 -4.65 -6.79
CA VAL A 46 -7.82 -4.55 -5.58
C VAL A 46 -9.30 -4.59 -5.94
N ASP A 47 -9.74 -3.83 -6.93
CA ASP A 47 -11.13 -3.79 -7.39
C ASP A 47 -11.59 -5.15 -7.88
N ARG A 48 -10.73 -5.88 -8.62
CA ARG A 48 -11.03 -7.25 -9.02
C ARG A 48 -11.23 -8.15 -7.81
N CYS A 49 -10.32 -8.12 -6.84
CA CYS A 49 -10.42 -8.92 -5.62
C CYS A 49 -11.72 -8.62 -4.84
N LEU A 50 -12.05 -7.34 -4.67
CA LEU A 50 -13.27 -6.91 -3.98
C LEU A 50 -14.55 -7.27 -4.75
N SER A 51 -14.47 -7.37 -6.09
CA SER A 51 -15.62 -7.75 -6.91
C SER A 51 -15.99 -9.23 -6.83
N GLU A 52 -15.10 -10.07 -6.31
CA GLU A 52 -15.28 -11.54 -6.24
C GLU A 52 -16.14 -11.99 -5.05
N TYR A 53 -16.55 -11.09 -4.15
CA TYR A 53 -17.44 -11.38 -3.03
C TYR A 53 -18.36 -10.21 -2.65
N ASP A 54 -19.45 -10.52 -1.97
CA ASP A 54 -20.33 -9.54 -1.31
C ASP A 54 -20.71 -10.00 0.11
N GLN A 55 -21.69 -9.35 0.72
CA GLN A 55 -22.14 -9.69 2.08
C GLN A 55 -22.82 -11.07 2.18
N ASN A 56 -23.19 -11.67 1.05
CA ASN A 56 -23.91 -12.95 0.96
C ASN A 56 -23.00 -14.12 0.56
N GLY A 57 -21.75 -13.86 0.17
CA GLY A 57 -20.77 -14.89 -0.17
C GLY A 57 -19.94 -14.56 -1.40
N TRP A 58 -19.41 -15.60 -2.05
CA TRP A 58 -18.62 -15.45 -3.29
C TRP A 58 -19.52 -15.16 -4.49
N THR A 59 -19.13 -14.18 -5.33
CA THR A 59 -19.81 -13.87 -6.61
C THR A 59 -19.26 -14.70 -7.77
N VAL A 60 -18.12 -15.37 -7.57
CA VAL A 60 -17.46 -16.22 -8.54
C VAL A 60 -17.85 -17.69 -8.39
N SER A 61 -18.12 -18.37 -9.50
CA SER A 61 -18.69 -19.73 -9.51
C SER A 61 -17.71 -20.85 -9.15
N HIS A 62 -16.41 -20.55 -9.02
CA HIS A 62 -15.36 -21.56 -8.78
C HIS A 62 -15.03 -21.72 -7.28
N LEU A 63 -15.59 -20.89 -6.41
CA LEU A 63 -15.42 -20.96 -4.96
C LEU A 63 -16.67 -21.54 -4.30
N HIS A 64 -16.46 -22.35 -3.26
CA HIS A 64 -17.56 -22.92 -2.48
C HIS A 64 -17.99 -21.91 -1.42
N ASN A 65 -19.30 -21.64 -1.34
CA ASN A 65 -19.85 -20.80 -0.28
C ASN A 65 -19.82 -21.55 1.07
N ASN A 66 -19.92 -20.83 2.19
CA ASN A 66 -19.77 -21.41 3.53
C ASN A 66 -21.07 -21.98 4.14
N ASP A 67 -22.16 -22.05 3.37
CA ASP A 67 -23.50 -22.43 3.84
C ASP A 67 -23.55 -23.85 4.46
N ASP A 68 -22.70 -24.76 4.01
CA ASP A 68 -22.64 -26.16 4.46
C ASP A 68 -21.84 -26.38 5.74
N ILE A 69 -20.87 -25.50 6.01
CA ILE A 69 -19.97 -25.58 7.19
C ILE A 69 -20.33 -24.59 8.29
N ASN A 70 -21.04 -23.50 7.99
CA ASN A 70 -21.38 -22.48 8.97
C ASN A 70 -22.30 -23.03 10.08
N GLN A 71 -21.84 -22.95 11.34
CA GLN A 71 -22.59 -23.44 12.50
C GLN A 71 -23.15 -22.32 13.38
N LEU A 72 -23.02 -21.04 13.00
CA LEU A 72 -23.42 -19.90 13.83
C LEU A 72 -24.90 -20.01 14.24
N ASP A 73 -25.75 -20.41 13.31
CA ASP A 73 -27.18 -20.62 13.54
C ASP A 73 -27.47 -21.75 14.55
N LYS A 74 -26.62 -22.78 14.65
CA LYS A 74 -26.80 -23.88 15.61
C LYS A 74 -26.23 -23.57 16.99
N LEU A 75 -25.33 -22.59 17.08
CA LEU A 75 -24.66 -22.21 18.33
C LEU A 75 -25.36 -21.03 19.02
N LEU A 76 -26.03 -20.17 18.26
CA LEU A 76 -26.60 -18.91 18.74
C LEU A 76 -28.14 -18.85 18.68
N LYS A 77 -28.80 -19.87 18.12
CA LYS A 77 -30.25 -20.11 18.28
C LYS A 77 -30.47 -21.27 19.23
#